data_AF-A0A6L7CSQ0-F1
#
_entry.id   AF-A0A6L7CSQ0-F1
#
_cell.length_a   1.000
_cell.length_b   1.000
_cell.length_c   1.000
_cell.angle_alpha   90.00
_cell.angle_beta   90.00
_cell.angle_gamma   90.00
#
_symmetry.space_group_name_H-M   'P 1'
#
loop_
_entity.id
_entity.type
_entity.pdbx_description
1 polymer ?
#
loop_
_entity_poly.entity_id
_entity_poly.type
_entity_poly.pdbx_seq_one_letter_code
_entity_poly.pdbx_strand_id
1 'polypeptide(L)'
;AMNIGLGGGAASSMASGQSDADLDFASVQRDNPEMERRCQEVIDRCWQLGDANPILFIHDVGAGGLSNAMPELVSDGGRGGKFELRDILSDEPGMSPLEIWCNESQERYVLAVAADQLPLFDELCKRERAPYAVIGEATEELHLSLHDRHFDNQPIDLPLDVLLGKTPKMTRDVQ
;
A
#
# COMPACT_ATOMS: atom_id res chain seq x y z
N ALA A 1 10.41 0.74 -2.75
CA ALA A 1 9.66 2.01 -2.91
C ALA A 1 10.62 3.09 -3.38
N MET A 2 10.16 3.92 -4.29
CA MET A 2 10.84 5.08 -4.87
C MET A 2 9.84 6.24 -4.92
N ASN A 3 10.30 7.49 -5.03
CA ASN A 3 9.42 8.64 -5.14
C ASN A 3 8.84 8.75 -6.57
N ILE A 4 7.80 7.96 -6.84
CA ILE A 4 7.14 7.84 -8.14
C ILE A 4 5.66 8.14 -7.95
N GLY A 5 5.06 8.88 -8.88
CA GLY A 5 3.60 9.02 -8.95
C GLY A 5 2.97 9.75 -7.75
N LEU A 6 3.74 10.50 -6.96
CA LEU A 6 3.21 11.12 -5.74
C LEU A 6 2.04 12.05 -6.07
N GLY A 7 0.84 11.70 -5.58
CA GLY A 7 -0.38 12.48 -5.84
C GLY A 7 -1.03 12.22 -7.21
N GLY A 8 -0.72 11.11 -7.89
CA GLY A 8 -1.31 10.74 -9.17
C GLY A 8 -2.84 10.67 -9.16
N GLY A 9 -3.45 10.21 -8.06
CA GLY A 9 -4.91 10.26 -7.86
C GLY A 9 -5.51 11.67 -7.95
N ALA A 10 -4.84 12.69 -7.40
CA ALA A 10 -5.29 14.07 -7.49
C ALA A 10 -5.03 14.66 -8.90
N ALA A 11 -3.85 14.39 -9.47
CA ALA A 11 -3.47 14.89 -10.80
C ALA A 11 -4.40 14.37 -11.90
N SER A 12 -4.76 13.08 -11.84
CA SER A 12 -5.71 12.44 -12.78
C SER A 12 -7.16 12.92 -12.67
N SER A 13 -7.48 13.68 -11.61
CA SER A 13 -8.81 14.26 -11.40
C SER A 13 -8.98 15.65 -12.08
N MET A 14 -7.95 16.15 -12.77
CA MET A 14 -7.92 17.48 -13.40
C MET A 14 -7.86 17.41 -14.94
N ALA A 15 -8.30 18.47 -15.62
CA ALA A 15 -8.21 18.59 -17.08
C ALA A 15 -6.75 18.83 -17.53
N SER A 16 -6.35 18.24 -18.66
CA SER A 16 -4.98 18.35 -19.19
C SER A 16 -4.68 19.72 -19.82
N GLY A 17 -3.39 20.12 -19.81
CA GLY A 17 -2.87 21.22 -20.63
C GLY A 17 -2.47 22.52 -19.91
N GLN A 18 -2.70 22.65 -18.59
CA GLN A 18 -2.22 23.77 -17.76
C GLN A 18 -1.61 23.24 -16.45
N SER A 19 -0.50 22.51 -16.58
CA SER A 19 0.22 21.88 -15.47
C SER A 19 1.57 22.57 -15.26
N ASP A 20 2.02 22.63 -14.01
CA ASP A 20 3.35 23.12 -13.65
C ASP A 20 4.38 21.99 -13.80
N ALA A 21 5.66 22.30 -14.00
CA ALA A 21 6.68 21.29 -14.34
C ALA A 21 6.79 20.16 -13.30
N ASP A 22 6.58 20.46 -12.01
CA ASP A 22 6.62 19.48 -10.93
C ASP A 22 5.48 18.44 -11.01
N LEU A 23 4.29 18.88 -11.45
CA LEU A 23 3.15 17.97 -11.68
C LEU A 23 3.39 17.07 -12.89
N ASP A 24 4.10 17.56 -13.90
CA ASP A 24 4.47 16.77 -15.07
C ASP A 24 5.48 15.68 -14.70
N PHE A 25 6.46 15.95 -13.83
CA PHE A 25 7.37 14.91 -13.31
C PHE A 25 6.65 13.88 -12.44
N ALA A 26 5.73 14.31 -11.57
CA ALA A 26 4.92 13.40 -10.76
C ALA A 26 4.02 12.48 -11.61
N SER A 27 3.70 12.88 -12.85
CA SER A 27 2.89 12.08 -13.77
C SER A 27 3.68 10.98 -14.51
N VAL A 28 5.02 11.00 -14.45
CA VAL A 28 5.86 10.00 -15.12
C VAL A 28 5.90 8.71 -14.31
N GLN A 29 5.26 7.69 -14.87
CA GLN A 29 5.22 6.33 -14.30
C GLN A 29 6.43 5.50 -14.71
N ARG A 30 6.68 4.43 -13.95
CA ARG A 30 7.78 3.48 -14.21
C ARG A 30 7.30 2.05 -14.00
N ASP A 31 7.35 1.26 -15.05
CA ASP A 31 7.00 -0.16 -15.02
C ASP A 31 8.22 -1.09 -14.84
N ASN A 32 7.96 -2.23 -14.20
CA ASN A 32 8.85 -3.39 -14.18
C ASN A 32 8.02 -4.70 -14.21
N PRO A 33 7.54 -5.14 -15.39
CA PRO A 33 6.63 -6.28 -15.50
C PRO A 33 7.19 -7.62 -14.97
N GLU A 34 8.53 -7.76 -14.92
CA GLU A 34 9.16 -8.95 -14.34
C GLU A 34 8.93 -9.06 -12.83
N MET A 35 8.92 -7.92 -12.13
CA MET A 35 8.61 -7.87 -10.70
C MET A 35 7.17 -8.35 -10.46
N GLU A 36 6.22 -7.85 -11.26
CA GLU A 36 4.83 -8.27 -11.17
C GLU A 36 4.66 -9.75 -11.47
N ARG A 37 5.41 -10.30 -12.45
CA ARG A 37 5.39 -11.74 -12.74
C ARG A 37 5.84 -12.56 -11.54
N ARG A 38 6.88 -12.15 -10.81
CA ARG A 38 7.35 -12.83 -9.60
C ARG A 38 6.30 -12.80 -8.49
N CYS A 39 5.63 -11.66 -8.30
CA CYS A 39 4.50 -11.56 -7.37
C CYS A 39 3.35 -12.50 -7.77
N GLN A 40 2.99 -12.54 -9.06
CA GLN A 40 1.96 -13.43 -9.58
C GLN A 40 2.29 -14.90 -9.33
N GLU A 41 3.54 -15.33 -9.47
CA GLU A 41 3.94 -16.72 -9.17
C GLU A 41 3.71 -17.07 -7.69
N VAL A 42 3.96 -16.15 -6.76
CA VAL A 42 3.65 -16.37 -5.32
C VAL A 42 2.15 -16.47 -5.10
N ILE A 43 1.37 -15.54 -5.68
CA ILE A 43 -0.09 -15.59 -5.62
C ILE A 43 -0.60 -16.92 -6.18
N ASP A 44 0.00 -17.38 -7.28
CA ASP A 44 -0.31 -18.68 -7.88
C ASP A 44 -0.03 -19.84 -6.93
N ARG A 45 1.13 -19.86 -6.28
CA ARG A 45 1.43 -20.88 -5.27
C ARG A 45 0.42 -20.85 -4.12
N CYS A 46 0.05 -19.66 -3.64
CA CYS A 46 -0.90 -19.50 -2.55
C CYS A 46 -2.28 -20.09 -2.87
N TRP A 47 -2.90 -19.72 -4.00
CA TRP A 47 -4.23 -20.26 -4.34
C TRP A 47 -4.18 -21.74 -4.78
N GLN A 48 -3.05 -22.22 -5.32
CA GLN A 48 -2.85 -23.63 -5.67
C GLN A 48 -2.79 -24.56 -4.45
N LEU A 49 -2.61 -24.02 -3.24
CA LEU A 49 -2.71 -24.78 -1.98
C LEU A 49 -4.17 -25.10 -1.58
N GLY A 50 -5.17 -24.57 -2.29
CA GLY A 50 -6.58 -24.81 -1.99
C GLY A 50 -6.95 -24.32 -0.60
N ASP A 51 -7.50 -25.22 0.23
CA ASP A 51 -7.89 -24.90 1.61
C ASP A 51 -6.72 -24.46 2.51
N ALA A 52 -5.47 -24.76 2.10
CA ALA A 52 -4.26 -24.34 2.80
C ALA A 52 -3.66 -23.02 2.27
N ASN A 53 -4.43 -22.24 1.50
CA ASN A 53 -4.00 -20.91 1.04
C ASN A 53 -3.72 -19.98 2.24
N PRO A 54 -2.49 -19.45 2.40
CA PRO A 54 -2.14 -18.60 3.54
C PRO A 54 -2.67 -17.15 3.42
N ILE A 55 -3.16 -16.74 2.24
CA ILE A 55 -3.69 -15.38 2.01
C ILE A 55 -5.09 -15.27 2.60
N LEU A 56 -5.24 -14.45 3.65
CA LEU A 56 -6.53 -14.13 4.26
C LEU A 56 -7.25 -13.01 3.50
N PHE A 57 -6.47 -12.04 3.01
CA PHE A 57 -6.94 -10.89 2.23
C PHE A 57 -5.80 -10.40 1.35
N ILE A 58 -6.10 -9.88 0.17
CA ILE A 58 -5.14 -9.27 -0.75
C ILE A 58 -5.79 -8.10 -1.49
N HIS A 59 -5.04 -7.02 -1.69
CA HIS A 59 -5.45 -5.83 -2.44
C HIS A 59 -4.28 -5.29 -3.25
N ASP A 60 -4.55 -4.67 -4.40
CA ASP A 60 -3.54 -3.99 -5.20
C ASP A 60 -3.10 -2.67 -4.54
N VAL A 61 -1.92 -2.18 -4.92
CA VAL A 61 -1.44 -0.86 -4.54
C VAL A 61 -1.39 0.02 -5.79
N GLY A 62 -2.31 0.98 -5.86
CA GLY A 62 -2.42 1.93 -6.96
C GLY A 62 -2.38 3.38 -6.49
N ALA A 63 -3.43 4.13 -6.80
CA ALA A 63 -3.54 5.55 -6.46
C ALA A 63 -3.45 5.79 -4.94
N GLY A 64 -2.64 6.76 -4.53
CA GLY A 64 -2.34 7.02 -3.11
C GLY A 64 -1.42 5.99 -2.44
N GLY A 65 -0.97 4.95 -3.15
CA GLY A 65 0.00 4.01 -2.63
C GLY A 65 -0.47 3.26 -1.37
N LEU A 66 0.43 3.08 -0.40
CA LEU A 66 0.11 2.38 0.84
C LEU A 66 -0.86 3.19 1.71
N SER A 67 -0.91 4.51 1.55
CA SER A 67 -1.85 5.36 2.29
C SER A 67 -3.31 5.10 1.95
N ASN A 68 -3.59 4.51 0.78
CA ASN A 68 -4.92 4.03 0.43
C ASN A 68 -5.05 2.52 0.70
N ALA A 69 -4.11 1.74 0.17
CA ALA A 69 -4.22 0.28 0.15
C ALA A 69 -4.20 -0.37 1.56
N MET A 70 -3.35 0.12 2.49
CA MET A 70 -3.29 -0.47 3.84
C MET A 70 -4.54 -0.15 4.67
N PRO A 71 -5.02 1.11 4.74
CA PRO A 71 -6.29 1.42 5.40
C PRO A 71 -7.50 0.68 4.82
N GLU A 72 -7.60 0.55 3.49
CA GLU A 72 -8.65 -0.24 2.84
C GLU A 72 -8.59 -1.71 3.27
N LEU A 73 -7.41 -2.34 3.22
CA LEU A 73 -7.23 -3.74 3.62
C LEU A 73 -7.66 -4.01 5.06
N VAL A 74 -7.26 -3.17 6.02
CA VAL A 74 -7.64 -3.40 7.44
C VAL A 74 -9.10 -3.05 7.69
N SER A 75 -9.62 -2.00 7.06
CA SER A 75 -11.01 -1.56 7.18
C SER A 75 -11.99 -2.61 6.64
N ASP A 76 -11.71 -3.20 5.47
CA ASP A 76 -12.53 -4.27 4.88
C ASP A 76 -12.55 -5.54 5.76
N GLY A 77 -11.48 -5.78 6.50
CA GLY A 77 -11.40 -6.81 7.53
C GLY A 77 -12.03 -6.45 8.88
N GLY A 78 -12.54 -5.22 9.04
CA GLY A 78 -13.07 -4.71 10.31
C GLY A 78 -12.01 -4.59 11.41
N ARG A 79 -10.78 -4.20 11.04
CA ARG A 79 -9.60 -4.08 11.92
C ARG A 79 -8.95 -2.71 11.80
N GLY A 80 -8.13 -2.35 12.78
CA GLY A 80 -7.12 -1.30 12.63
C GLY A 80 -5.77 -1.88 12.20
N GLY A 81 -4.74 -1.03 12.21
CA GLY A 81 -3.40 -1.43 11.84
C GLY A 81 -2.32 -0.65 12.58
N LYS A 82 -1.27 -1.36 13.01
CA LYS A 82 -0.04 -0.79 13.55
C LYS A 82 1.10 -1.10 12.59
N PHE A 83 1.69 -0.07 12.03
CA PHE A 83 2.70 -0.18 10.97
C PHE A 83 4.03 0.43 11.40
N GLU A 84 5.13 -0.15 10.91
CA GLU A 84 6.48 0.38 11.04
C GLU A 84 6.98 0.85 9.67
N LEU A 85 7.22 2.15 9.56
CA LEU A 85 7.63 2.80 8.32
C LEU A 85 8.94 2.21 7.78
N ARG A 86 9.87 1.86 8.67
CA ARG A 86 11.22 1.41 8.28
C ARG A 86 11.31 -0.06 7.90
N ASP A 87 10.22 -0.80 8.01
CA ASP A 87 10.12 -2.17 7.50
C ASP A 87 9.71 -2.20 6.00
N ILE A 88 9.24 -1.07 5.46
CA ILE A 88 8.92 -0.94 4.03
C ILE A 88 10.20 -0.95 3.21
N LEU A 89 10.29 -1.87 2.22
CA LEU A 89 11.42 -1.93 1.30
C LEU A 89 11.52 -0.63 0.49
N SER A 90 12.64 0.07 0.61
CA SER A 90 12.91 1.34 -0.08
C SER A 90 14.22 1.26 -0.88
N ASP A 91 14.18 1.72 -2.13
CA ASP A 91 15.37 1.92 -2.97
C ASP A 91 15.85 3.39 -2.91
N GLU A 92 15.08 4.27 -2.28
CA GLU A 92 15.41 5.68 -2.07
C GLU A 92 15.43 6.00 -0.56
N PRO A 93 16.61 5.96 0.09
CA PRO A 93 16.71 6.16 1.53
C PRO A 93 16.42 7.60 1.97
N GLY A 94 16.43 8.56 1.04
CA GLY A 94 16.18 9.98 1.31
C GLY A 94 14.70 10.37 1.40
N MET A 95 13.77 9.44 1.13
CA MET A 95 12.34 9.74 1.16
C MET A 95 11.85 10.09 2.57
N SER A 96 11.02 11.12 2.64
CA SER A 96 10.24 11.48 3.81
C SER A 96 9.17 10.42 4.13
N PRO A 97 8.60 10.40 5.35
CA PRO A 97 7.48 9.52 5.67
C PRO A 97 6.29 9.64 4.72
N LEU A 98 5.99 10.86 4.26
CA LEU A 98 4.94 11.10 3.27
C LEU A 98 5.24 10.41 1.95
N GLU A 99 6.47 10.55 1.44
CA GLU A 99 6.87 9.93 0.17
C GLU A 99 6.88 8.41 0.28
N ILE A 100 7.41 7.83 1.36
CA ILE A 100 7.41 6.36 1.57
C ILE A 100 5.98 5.81 1.59
N TRP A 101 5.05 6.50 2.25
CA TRP A 101 3.69 6.02 2.46
C TRP A 101 2.76 6.28 1.26
N CYS A 102 2.92 7.41 0.58
CA CYS A 102 1.98 7.87 -0.45
C CYS A 102 2.49 7.76 -1.89
N ASN A 103 3.75 7.36 -2.13
CA ASN A 103 4.21 7.12 -3.50
C ASN A 103 3.39 6.02 -4.18
N GLU A 104 3.23 6.16 -5.48
CA GLU A 104 2.53 5.22 -6.35
C GLU A 104 3.56 4.36 -7.12
N SER A 105 4.63 3.91 -6.44
CA SER A 105 5.54 2.91 -7.03
C SER A 105 4.75 1.66 -7.43
N GLN A 106 5.06 1.12 -8.61
CA GLN A 106 4.37 0.01 -9.24
C GLN A 106 4.76 -1.37 -8.66
N GLU A 107 4.06 -2.42 -9.14
CA GLU A 107 4.27 -3.84 -8.83
C GLU A 107 4.17 -4.22 -7.34
N ARG A 108 3.24 -3.59 -6.62
CA ARG A 108 3.02 -3.81 -5.19
C ARG A 108 1.61 -4.32 -4.91
N TYR A 109 1.54 -5.17 -3.89
CA TYR A 109 0.32 -5.72 -3.31
C TYR A 109 0.41 -5.64 -1.80
N VAL A 110 -0.74 -5.46 -1.14
CA VAL A 110 -0.86 -5.61 0.31
C VAL A 110 -1.68 -6.87 0.61
N LEU A 111 -1.28 -7.62 1.63
CA LEU A 111 -1.95 -8.88 1.99
C LEU A 111 -1.88 -9.15 3.49
N ALA A 112 -2.87 -9.87 3.98
CA ALA A 112 -2.93 -10.36 5.36
C ALA A 112 -2.64 -11.86 5.38
N VAL A 113 -1.72 -12.28 6.24
CA VAL A 113 -1.31 -13.67 6.46
C VAL A 113 -1.28 -13.93 7.95
N ALA A 114 -1.76 -15.09 8.39
CA ALA A 114 -1.67 -15.49 9.79
C ALA A 114 -0.20 -15.68 10.21
N ALA A 115 0.15 -15.31 11.44
CA ALA A 115 1.55 -15.33 11.91
C ALA A 115 2.20 -16.72 11.82
N ASP A 116 1.43 -17.79 12.01
CA ASP A 116 1.86 -19.18 11.88
C ASP A 116 2.08 -19.63 10.42
N GLN A 117 1.52 -18.89 9.45
CA GLN A 117 1.69 -19.11 8.01
C GLN A 117 2.87 -18.32 7.41
N LEU A 118 3.48 -17.40 8.17
CA LEU A 118 4.62 -16.62 7.69
C LEU A 118 5.81 -17.48 7.21
N PRO A 119 6.20 -18.59 7.88
CA PRO A 119 7.28 -19.45 7.37
C PRO A 119 6.96 -20.06 5.99
N LEU A 120 5.70 -20.45 5.76
CA LEU A 120 5.27 -20.95 4.45
C LEU A 120 5.33 -19.83 3.42
N PHE A 121 4.78 -18.66 3.72
CA PHE A 121 4.78 -17.53 2.80
C PHE A 121 6.21 -17.08 2.44
N ASP A 122 7.12 -17.03 3.42
CA ASP A 122 8.55 -16.77 3.23
C ASP A 122 9.21 -17.76 2.26
N GLU A 123 8.92 -19.06 2.41
CA GLU A 123 9.41 -20.10 1.49
C GLU A 123 8.95 -19.86 0.06
N LEU A 124 7.66 -19.55 -0.13
CA LEU A 124 7.07 -19.28 -1.45
C LEU A 124 7.73 -18.06 -2.09
N CYS A 125 7.82 -16.95 -1.36
CA CYS A 125 8.47 -15.73 -1.82
C CYS A 125 9.94 -15.96 -2.20
N LYS A 126 10.72 -16.65 -1.37
CA LYS A 126 12.13 -16.95 -1.64
C LYS A 126 12.31 -17.83 -2.88
N ARG A 127 11.44 -18.82 -3.07
CA ARG A 127 11.46 -19.70 -4.25
C ARG A 127 11.24 -18.92 -5.54
N GLU A 128 10.25 -18.02 -5.56
CA GLU A 128 9.93 -17.19 -6.74
C GLU A 128 10.78 -15.91 -6.81
N ARG A 129 11.65 -15.69 -5.82
CA ARG A 129 12.44 -14.47 -5.65
C ARG A 129 11.54 -13.24 -5.57
N ALA A 130 10.31 -13.34 -5.11
CA ALA A 130 9.45 -12.17 -4.91
C ALA A 130 9.83 -11.46 -3.60
N PRO A 131 10.28 -10.18 -3.64
CA PRO A 131 10.56 -9.44 -2.43
C PRO A 131 9.26 -9.19 -1.66
N TYR A 132 9.32 -9.30 -0.35
CA TYR A 132 8.20 -8.96 0.52
C TYR A 132 8.72 -8.41 1.85
N ALA A 133 7.86 -7.72 2.58
CA ALA A 133 8.13 -7.29 3.95
C ALA A 133 6.86 -7.38 4.80
N VAL A 134 7.01 -7.81 6.04
CA VAL A 134 5.99 -7.63 7.07
C VAL A 134 6.18 -6.23 7.62
N ILE A 135 5.23 -5.33 7.40
CA ILE A 135 5.35 -3.92 7.79
C ILE A 135 4.43 -3.52 8.94
N GLY A 136 3.68 -4.47 9.50
CA GLY A 136 2.72 -4.18 10.56
C GLY A 136 1.84 -5.36 10.93
N GLU A 137 0.91 -5.11 11.84
CA GLU A 137 -0.06 -6.07 12.36
C GLU A 137 -1.48 -5.45 12.37
N ALA A 138 -2.48 -6.29 12.11
CA ALA A 138 -3.88 -5.91 12.23
C ALA A 138 -4.29 -5.88 13.72
N THR A 139 -5.09 -4.89 14.11
CA THR A 139 -5.54 -4.70 15.50
C THR A 139 -7.04 -4.79 15.66
N GLU A 140 -7.49 -5.14 16.88
CA GLU A 140 -8.90 -5.07 17.23
C GLU A 140 -9.40 -3.63 17.31
N GLU A 141 -8.59 -2.73 17.88
CA GLU A 141 -8.87 -1.30 17.88
C GLU A 141 -8.87 -0.76 16.43
N LEU A 142 -9.94 -0.04 16.05
CA LEU A 142 -10.12 0.54 14.71
C LEU A 142 -9.32 1.84 14.55
N HIS A 143 -8.01 1.71 14.68
CA HIS A 143 -7.06 2.80 14.69
C HIS A 143 -5.91 2.53 13.72
N LEU A 144 -5.45 3.56 13.02
CA LEU A 144 -4.29 3.50 12.14
C LEU A 144 -3.12 4.19 12.83
N SER A 145 -2.05 3.44 13.04
CA SER A 145 -0.78 3.99 13.52
C SER A 145 0.37 3.63 12.60
N LEU A 146 1.24 4.60 12.34
CA LEU A 146 2.48 4.43 11.60
C LEU A 146 3.59 5.00 12.46
N HIS A 147 4.48 4.13 12.92
CA HIS A 147 5.66 4.48 13.70
C HIS A 147 6.88 4.60 12.78
N ASP A 148 7.83 5.46 13.16
CA ASP A 148 9.10 5.60 12.48
C ASP A 148 10.25 5.48 13.49
N ARG A 149 10.91 4.32 13.51
CA ARG A 149 12.07 4.07 14.39
C ARG A 149 13.30 4.93 14.11
N HIS A 150 13.42 5.52 12.92
CA HIS A 150 14.58 6.35 12.58
C HIS A 150 14.49 7.72 13.24
N PHE A 151 13.28 8.29 13.31
CA PHE A 151 13.02 9.58 13.96
C PHE A 151 12.43 9.45 15.37
N ASP A 152 12.17 8.22 15.84
CA ASP A 152 11.56 7.92 17.14
C ASP A 152 10.25 8.72 17.35
N ASN A 153 9.38 8.68 16.33
CA ASN A 153 8.12 9.40 16.33
C ASN A 153 7.02 8.60 15.62
N GLN A 154 5.82 9.18 15.58
CA GLN A 154 4.64 8.54 15.02
C GLN A 154 4.00 9.41 13.94
N PRO A 155 4.42 9.27 12.66
CA PRO A 155 3.88 10.07 11.56
C PRO A 155 2.36 9.99 11.37
N ILE A 156 1.72 8.86 11.74
CA ILE A 156 0.26 8.71 11.68
C ILE A 156 -0.25 8.16 13.02
N ASP A 157 -1.25 8.83 13.58
CA ASP A 157 -1.98 8.44 14.79
C ASP A 157 -3.43 8.89 14.64
N LEU A 158 -4.25 8.09 13.94
CA LEU A 158 -5.62 8.46 13.60
C LEU A 158 -6.62 7.30 13.78
N PRO A 159 -7.80 7.56 14.36
CA PRO A 159 -8.95 6.66 14.24
C PRO A 159 -9.35 6.44 12.78
N LEU A 160 -9.74 5.22 12.41
CA LEU A 160 -10.10 4.90 11.02
C LEU A 160 -11.37 5.63 10.54
N ASP A 161 -12.32 5.90 11.43
CA ASP A 161 -13.54 6.65 11.10
C ASP A 161 -13.25 8.12 10.77
N VAL A 162 -12.23 8.72 11.40
CA VAL A 162 -11.73 10.05 11.05
C VAL A 162 -11.05 10.03 9.68
N LEU A 163 -10.22 9.02 9.41
CA LEU A 163 -9.49 8.91 8.14
C LEU A 163 -10.39 8.61 6.94
N LEU A 164 -11.32 7.66 7.11
CA LEU A 164 -12.21 7.16 6.05
C LEU A 164 -13.58 7.86 6.04
N GLY A 165 -13.75 8.86 6.90
CA GLY A 165 -14.96 9.68 6.98
C GLY A 165 -15.28 10.34 5.65
N LYS A 166 -16.56 10.27 5.23
CA LYS A 166 -17.01 10.81 3.94
C LYS A 166 -17.68 12.16 4.11
N THR A 167 -17.36 13.11 3.24
CA THR A 167 -18.14 14.34 3.09
C THR A 167 -19.54 14.02 2.53
N PRO A 168 -20.51 14.95 2.63
CA PRO A 168 -21.83 14.77 2.03
C PRO A 168 -21.75 14.39 0.55
N LYS A 169 -22.71 13.56 0.10
CA LYS A 169 -22.79 13.11 -1.29
C LYS A 169 -22.99 14.31 -2.23
N MET A 170 -22.30 14.30 -3.38
CA MET A 170 -22.45 15.32 -4.42
C MET A 170 -23.85 15.25 -5.03
N THR A 171 -24.54 16.39 -5.09
CA THR A 171 -25.75 16.57 -5.90
C THR A 171 -25.38 17.37 -7.14
N ARG A 172 -25.64 16.82 -8.33
CA ARG A 172 -25.45 17.52 -9.61
C ARG A 172 -26.83 17.82 -10.19
N ASP A 173 -27.23 19.09 -10.17
CA ASP A 173 -28.41 19.56 -10.89
C ASP A 173 -27.98 19.92 -12.32
N VAL A 174 -28.51 19.21 -13.31
CA VAL A 174 -28.13 19.33 -14.72
C VAL A 174 -29.38 19.63 -15.55
N GLN A 175 -29.29 20.67 -16.39
CA GLN A 175 -30.32 21.04 -17.37
C GLN A 175 -30.14 20.28 -18.68
#